data_AF-A0A484VVU6-F1
#
_entry.id   AF-A0A484VVU6-F1
#
_cell.length_a   1.000
_cell.length_b   1.000
_cell.length_c   1.000
_cell.angle_alpha   90.00
_cell.angle_beta   90.00
_cell.angle_gamma   90.00
#
_symmetry.space_group_name_H-M   'P 1'
#
loop_
_entity.id
_entity.type
_entity.pdbx_description
1 polymer ?
#
loop_
_entity_poly.entity_id
_entity_poly.type
_entity_poly.pdbx_seq_one_letter_code
_entity_poly.pdbx_strand_id
1 'polypeptide(L)'
;MLCYLGALSSPWLLGLTGGWYLITRPLVSGMLVGIILGDIKTGIMIGVAVQAVYIAMVTPGGSMPADLNFVAYPAIALGILSGKGPEVAVALAATIGIAGTILFNMMMVLNSFWNHRADNALERGDERGIYLNSAIWPQATNFILRFVPTFIAVYFGAQYISGIMDSLPAVVLSTMNVLGGILPAVGIAILLKQIHQRLQHVDLLSGGLRLHRFS
;
A
#
# COMPACT_ATOMS: atom_id res chain seq x y z
N MET A 1 5.98 7.42 -10.86
CA MET A 1 7.32 7.54 -10.21
C MET A 1 7.24 7.45 -8.69
N LEU A 2 6.44 8.29 -8.02
CA LEU A 2 6.32 8.26 -6.55
C LEU A 2 5.87 6.90 -5.99
N CYS A 3 4.98 6.19 -6.69
CA CYS A 3 4.59 4.81 -6.34
C CYS A 3 5.75 3.81 -6.30
N TYR A 4 6.82 4.03 -7.07
CA TYR A 4 8.05 3.23 -6.97
C TYR A 4 8.92 3.70 -5.82
N LEU A 5 9.16 5.01 -5.73
CA LEU A 5 10.05 5.59 -4.71
C LEU A 5 9.58 5.33 -3.28
N GLY A 6 8.25 5.28 -3.07
CA GLY A 6 7.63 4.98 -1.79
C GLY A 6 7.57 3.50 -1.42
N ALA A 7 7.98 2.61 -2.32
CA ALA A 7 7.84 1.18 -2.13
C ALA A 7 8.71 0.67 -0.96
N LEU A 8 8.21 -0.33 -0.24
CA LEU A 8 8.95 -1.00 0.84
C LEU A 8 10.30 -1.59 0.39
N SER A 9 10.41 -1.90 -0.90
CA SER A 9 11.55 -2.54 -1.52
C SER A 9 12.50 -1.54 -2.20
N SER A 10 12.18 -0.24 -2.17
CA SER A 10 13.01 0.81 -2.73
C SER A 10 14.06 1.26 -1.70
N PRO A 11 15.37 1.23 -2.04
CA PRO A 11 16.43 1.75 -1.16
C PRO A 11 16.52 3.28 -1.20
N TRP A 12 15.85 3.91 -2.15
CA TRP A 12 15.88 5.35 -2.38
C TRP A 12 15.09 6.10 -1.30
N LEU A 13 15.31 7.42 -1.17
CA LEU A 13 14.63 8.28 -0.19
C LEU A 13 14.71 7.76 1.25
N LEU A 14 15.92 7.47 1.74
CA LEU A 14 16.17 6.91 3.07
C LEU A 14 15.50 5.53 3.28
N GLY A 15 15.29 4.78 2.19
CA GLY A 15 14.73 3.43 2.18
C GLY A 15 13.35 3.36 2.82
N LEU A 16 13.19 2.45 3.78
CA LEU A 16 11.93 2.24 4.48
C LEU A 16 11.45 3.49 5.23
N THR A 17 12.37 4.25 5.83
CA THR A 17 12.01 5.38 6.70
C THR A 17 11.39 6.52 5.90
N GLY A 18 12.05 6.97 4.83
CA GLY A 18 11.54 8.07 4.01
C GLY A 18 10.59 7.64 2.90
N GLY A 19 10.77 6.45 2.32
CA GLY A 19 9.87 5.89 1.32
C GLY A 19 8.56 5.40 1.94
N TRP A 20 8.64 4.27 2.64
CA TRP A 20 7.48 3.51 3.10
C TRP A 20 6.73 4.18 4.27
N TYR A 21 7.46 4.73 5.24
CA TYR A 21 6.86 5.30 6.44
C TYR A 21 6.53 6.79 6.34
N LEU A 22 7.06 7.50 5.35
CA LEU A 22 6.77 8.93 5.15
C LEU A 22 5.95 9.15 3.88
N ILE A 23 6.52 9.03 2.67
CA ILE A 23 5.82 9.46 1.46
C ILE A 23 4.66 8.55 1.06
N THR A 24 4.72 7.26 1.38
CA THR A 24 3.65 6.29 1.08
C THR A 24 2.48 6.36 2.04
N ARG A 25 2.60 7.10 3.15
CA ARG A 25 1.45 7.29 4.04
C ARG A 25 0.37 8.08 3.30
N PRO A 26 -0.89 7.60 3.24
CA PRO A 26 -1.98 8.25 2.50
C PRO A 26 -2.10 9.76 2.71
N LEU A 27 -1.82 10.26 3.92
CA LEU A 27 -1.81 11.70 4.19
C LEU A 27 -0.75 12.46 3.36
N VAL A 28 0.50 11.98 3.38
CA VAL A 28 1.63 12.63 2.70
C VAL A 28 1.52 12.43 1.19
N SER A 29 1.21 11.21 0.76
CA SER A 29 0.97 10.92 -0.67
C SER A 29 -0.22 11.72 -1.21
N GLY A 30 -1.30 11.89 -0.45
CA GLY A 30 -2.44 12.73 -0.82
C GLY A 30 -2.07 14.19 -1.02
N MET A 31 -1.25 14.75 -0.15
CA MET A 31 -0.67 16.07 -0.35
C MET A 31 0.19 16.13 -1.62
N LEU A 32 1.09 15.17 -1.84
CA LEU A 32 1.97 15.13 -3.01
C LEU A 32 1.19 15.00 -4.32
N VAL A 33 0.20 14.12 -4.37
CA VAL A 33 -0.67 13.92 -5.53
C VAL A 33 -1.54 15.16 -5.75
N GLY A 34 -2.07 15.77 -4.69
CA GLY A 34 -2.81 17.03 -4.78
C GLY A 34 -1.97 18.19 -5.35
N ILE A 35 -0.70 18.29 -4.97
CA ILE A 35 0.25 19.25 -5.57
C ILE A 35 0.41 18.98 -7.07
N ILE A 36 0.60 17.70 -7.45
CA ILE A 36 0.77 17.31 -8.87
C ILE A 36 -0.49 17.62 -9.69
N LEU A 37 -1.67 17.40 -9.13
CA LEU A 37 -2.96 17.61 -9.81
C LEU A 37 -3.49 19.04 -9.69
N GLY A 38 -2.86 19.91 -8.90
CA GLY A 38 -3.28 21.29 -8.69
C GLY A 38 -4.41 21.50 -7.67
N ASP A 39 -4.83 20.45 -6.94
CA ASP A 39 -5.83 20.52 -5.88
C ASP A 39 -5.33 19.88 -4.58
N ILE A 40 -4.55 20.66 -3.83
CA ILE A 40 -3.94 20.24 -2.57
C ILE A 40 -5.01 19.98 -1.49
N LYS A 41 -6.07 20.80 -1.45
CA LYS A 41 -7.10 20.70 -0.40
C LYS A 41 -7.84 19.37 -0.54
N THR A 42 -8.29 19.03 -1.74
CA THR A 42 -8.95 17.75 -2.00
C THR A 42 -7.98 16.58 -1.79
N GLY A 43 -6.72 16.73 -2.21
CA GLY A 43 -5.69 15.72 -1.98
C GLY A 43 -5.44 15.41 -0.50
N ILE A 44 -5.36 16.42 0.36
CA ILE A 44 -5.23 16.24 1.81
C ILE A 44 -6.49 15.60 2.40
N MET A 45 -7.69 16.05 2.02
CA MET A 45 -8.95 15.50 2.53
C MET A 45 -9.09 14.00 2.19
N ILE A 46 -8.81 13.62 0.94
CA ILE A 46 -8.80 12.22 0.52
C ILE A 46 -7.68 11.45 1.24
N GLY A 47 -6.49 12.04 1.35
CA GLY A 47 -5.36 11.45 2.05
C GLY A 47 -5.67 11.11 3.50
N VAL A 48 -6.33 12.01 4.25
CA VAL A 48 -6.79 11.78 5.64
C VAL A 48 -7.82 10.65 5.70
N ALA A 49 -8.82 10.67 4.82
CA ALA A 49 -9.87 9.66 4.80
C ALA A 49 -9.29 8.25 4.55
N VAL A 50 -8.43 8.12 3.55
CA VAL A 50 -7.72 6.86 3.26
C VAL A 50 -6.77 6.49 4.40
N GLN A 51 -6.03 7.45 4.97
CA GLN A 51 -5.12 7.21 6.09
C GLN A 51 -5.83 6.57 7.28
N ALA A 52 -7.06 6.99 7.59
CA ALA A 52 -7.83 6.46 8.70
C ALA A 52 -8.19 4.98 8.52
N VAL A 53 -8.43 4.52 7.29
CA VAL A 53 -8.70 3.12 6.98
C VAL A 53 -7.45 2.26 7.12
N TYR A 54 -6.30 2.78 6.68
CA TYR A 54 -5.03 2.05 6.62
C TYR A 54 -4.07 2.37 7.77
N ILE A 55 -4.52 3.06 8.82
CA ILE A 55 -3.68 3.43 9.98
C ILE A 55 -3.13 2.19 10.70
N ALA A 56 -3.89 1.11 10.65
CA ALA A 56 -3.60 -0.18 11.24
C ALA A 56 -2.67 -1.08 10.42
N MET A 57 -2.41 -0.69 9.17
CA MET A 57 -1.87 -1.62 8.21
C MET A 57 -0.39 -1.89 8.53
N VAL A 58 -0.14 -3.13 8.92
CA VAL A 58 1.20 -3.69 9.11
C VAL A 58 1.40 -4.85 8.14
N THR A 59 2.65 -5.22 7.91
CA THR A 59 3.04 -6.28 6.96
C THR A 59 3.76 -7.41 7.71
N PRO A 60 3.01 -8.31 8.40
CA PRO A 60 3.63 -9.44 9.08
C PRO A 60 4.19 -10.43 8.07
N GLY A 61 5.43 -10.85 8.26
CA GLY A 61 6.06 -11.92 7.47
C GLY A 61 6.13 -11.63 5.96
N GLY A 62 6.12 -10.35 5.55
CA GLY A 62 6.15 -9.97 4.14
C GLY A 62 4.82 -10.10 3.40
N SER A 63 3.73 -10.50 4.07
CA SER A 63 2.39 -10.56 3.47
C SER A 63 1.65 -9.22 3.61
N MET A 64 1.09 -8.72 2.50
CA MET A 64 0.32 -7.48 2.47
C MET A 64 -1.15 -7.76 2.11
N PRO A 65 -2.12 -7.46 2.99
CA PRO A 65 -3.54 -7.61 2.66
C PRO A 65 -4.00 -6.58 1.60
N ALA A 66 -3.28 -5.46 1.47
CA ALA A 66 -3.41 -4.47 0.43
C ALA A 66 -2.03 -3.83 0.17
N ASP A 67 -1.68 -3.55 -1.08
CA ASP A 67 -0.42 -2.84 -1.36
C ASP A 67 -0.62 -1.33 -1.13
N LEU A 68 0.02 -0.80 -0.08
CA LEU A 68 -0.15 0.60 0.32
C LEU A 68 0.31 1.60 -0.72
N ASN A 69 1.24 1.25 -1.62
CA ASN A 69 1.68 2.19 -2.66
C ASN A 69 0.58 2.39 -3.71
N PHE A 70 -0.13 1.31 -4.08
CA PHE A 70 -1.26 1.41 -4.99
C PHE A 70 -2.45 2.12 -4.33
N VAL A 71 -2.62 1.97 -3.02
CA VAL A 71 -3.54 2.79 -2.22
C VAL A 71 -3.14 4.27 -2.24
N ALA A 72 -1.86 4.57 -1.98
CA ALA A 72 -1.35 5.91 -1.75
C ALA A 72 -1.26 6.77 -3.02
N TYR A 73 -1.02 6.17 -4.18
CA TYR A 73 -0.76 6.94 -5.40
C TYR A 73 -1.88 6.82 -6.44
N PRO A 74 -2.05 5.69 -7.16
CA PRO A 74 -3.06 5.62 -8.21
C PRO A 74 -4.49 5.76 -7.65
N ALA A 75 -4.81 5.16 -6.50
CA ALA A 75 -6.16 5.27 -5.95
C ALA A 75 -6.50 6.69 -5.50
N ILE A 76 -5.60 7.36 -4.79
CA ILE A 76 -5.79 8.77 -4.40
C ILE A 76 -5.88 9.67 -5.63
N ALA A 77 -5.01 9.49 -6.64
CA ALA A 77 -5.06 10.28 -7.87
C ALA A 77 -6.40 10.13 -8.58
N LEU A 78 -6.87 8.90 -8.77
CA LEU A 78 -8.18 8.64 -9.38
C LEU A 78 -9.34 9.13 -8.51
N GLY A 79 -9.20 9.07 -7.19
CA GLY A 79 -10.16 9.65 -6.24
C GLY A 79 -10.32 11.16 -6.42
N ILE A 80 -9.20 11.90 -6.49
CA ILE A 80 -9.21 13.35 -6.75
C ILE A 80 -9.85 13.64 -8.12
N LEU A 81 -9.41 12.93 -9.16
CA LEU A 81 -9.89 13.11 -10.53
C LEU A 81 -11.37 12.74 -10.72
N SER A 82 -11.91 11.83 -9.90
CA SER A 82 -13.33 11.47 -9.94
C SER A 82 -14.26 12.62 -9.56
N GLY A 83 -13.80 13.54 -8.70
CA GLY A 83 -14.62 14.63 -8.18
C GLY A 83 -15.80 14.18 -7.30
N LYS A 84 -15.85 12.91 -6.85
CA LYS A 84 -17.00 12.35 -6.11
C LYS A 84 -16.87 12.39 -4.60
N GLY A 85 -15.75 12.88 -4.08
CA GLY A 85 -15.52 13.08 -2.66
C GLY A 85 -14.71 11.96 -1.98
N PRO A 86 -14.38 12.15 -0.69
CA PRO A 86 -13.47 11.28 0.05
C PRO A 86 -13.97 9.84 0.21
N GLU A 87 -15.27 9.63 0.38
CA GLU A 87 -15.84 8.31 0.64
C GLU A 87 -15.71 7.40 -0.59
N VAL A 88 -15.96 7.95 -1.78
CA VAL A 88 -15.71 7.25 -3.06
C VAL A 88 -14.23 6.96 -3.24
N ALA A 89 -13.35 7.92 -2.92
CA ALA A 89 -11.91 7.72 -2.99
C ALA A 89 -11.42 6.61 -2.04
N VAL A 90 -12.01 6.50 -0.85
CA VAL A 90 -11.74 5.40 0.10
C VAL A 90 -12.17 4.04 -0.47
N ALA A 91 -13.34 3.97 -1.11
CA ALA A 91 -13.78 2.72 -1.76
C ALA A 91 -12.89 2.34 -2.97
N LEU A 92 -12.43 3.32 -3.76
CA LEU A 92 -11.43 3.11 -4.81
C LEU A 92 -10.10 2.62 -4.23
N ALA A 93 -9.66 3.19 -3.11
CA ALA A 93 -8.45 2.75 -2.40
C ALA A 93 -8.55 1.29 -1.94
N ALA A 94 -9.69 0.87 -1.40
CA ALA A 94 -9.92 -0.53 -1.02
C ALA A 94 -9.73 -1.48 -2.19
N THR A 95 -10.39 -1.20 -3.33
CA THR A 95 -10.35 -2.08 -4.51
C THR A 95 -8.98 -2.08 -5.20
N ILE A 96 -8.40 -0.90 -5.44
CA ILE A 96 -7.09 -0.76 -6.09
C ILE A 96 -5.97 -1.32 -5.21
N GLY A 97 -6.06 -1.15 -3.88
CA GLY A 97 -5.10 -1.70 -2.94
C GLY A 97 -5.07 -3.23 -2.95
N ILE A 98 -6.24 -3.86 -3.03
CA ILE A 98 -6.37 -5.32 -3.20
C ILE A 98 -5.80 -5.75 -4.55
N ALA A 99 -6.15 -5.07 -5.65
CA ALA A 99 -5.58 -5.36 -6.96
C ALA A 99 -4.04 -5.23 -6.96
N GLY A 100 -3.51 -4.25 -6.23
CA GLY A 100 -2.07 -4.05 -6.04
C GLY A 100 -1.36 -5.24 -5.37
N THR A 101 -2.06 -6.06 -4.57
CA THR A 101 -1.47 -7.28 -3.97
C THR A 101 -1.05 -8.30 -5.02
N ILE A 102 -1.72 -8.34 -6.18
CA ILE A 102 -1.35 -9.22 -7.29
C ILE A 102 0.02 -8.82 -7.85
N LEU A 103 0.23 -7.51 -8.05
CA LEU A 103 1.51 -6.96 -8.51
C LEU A 103 2.60 -7.15 -7.45
N PHE A 104 2.27 -7.00 -6.17
CA PHE A 104 3.18 -7.28 -5.07
C PHE A 104 3.62 -8.76 -5.05
N ASN A 105 2.67 -9.69 -5.20
CA ASN A 105 2.98 -11.13 -5.25
C ASN A 105 3.83 -11.47 -6.47
N MET A 106 3.54 -10.88 -7.63
CA MET A 106 4.37 -11.05 -8.82
C MET A 106 5.80 -10.51 -8.60
N MET A 107 5.93 -9.37 -7.90
CA MET A 107 7.24 -8.84 -7.51
C MET A 107 7.99 -9.82 -6.59
N MET A 108 7.31 -10.50 -5.65
CA MET A 108 7.95 -11.52 -4.81
C MET A 108 8.46 -12.71 -5.63
N VAL A 109 7.68 -13.18 -6.61
CA VAL A 109 8.11 -14.25 -7.52
C VAL A 109 9.34 -13.84 -8.33
N LEU A 110 9.34 -12.63 -8.91
CA LEU A 110 10.49 -12.14 -9.68
C LEU A 110 11.74 -11.93 -8.81
N ASN A 111 11.58 -11.45 -7.57
CA ASN A 111 12.69 -11.33 -6.64
C ASN A 111 13.30 -12.69 -6.29
N SER A 112 12.49 -13.75 -6.18
CA SER A 112 13.01 -15.10 -5.98
C SER A 112 13.91 -15.56 -7.13
N PHE A 113 13.56 -15.22 -8.38
CA PHE A 113 14.41 -15.49 -9.54
C PHE A 113 15.76 -14.76 -9.45
N TRP A 114 15.77 -13.48 -9.08
CA TRP A 114 17.00 -12.71 -8.92
C TRP A 114 17.88 -13.23 -7.80
N ASN A 115 17.28 -13.63 -6.67
CA ASN A 115 17.99 -14.23 -5.55
C ASN A 115 18.69 -15.53 -5.98
N HIS A 116 18.01 -16.41 -6.71
CA HIS A 116 18.64 -17.65 -7.22
C HIS A 116 19.84 -17.35 -8.13
N ARG A 117 19.77 -16.29 -8.94
CA ARG A 117 20.90 -15.87 -9.77
C ARG A 117 22.04 -15.25 -8.94
N ALA A 118 21.73 -14.55 -7.85
CA ALA A 118 22.71 -14.04 -6.92
C ALA A 118 23.46 -15.19 -6.21
N ASP A 119 22.75 -16.24 -5.79
CA ASP A 119 23.35 -17.44 -5.18
C ASP A 119 24.34 -18.11 -6.14
N ASN A 120 23.95 -18.32 -7.40
CA ASN A 120 24.82 -18.86 -8.44
C ASN A 120 26.07 -17.98 -8.71
N ALA A 121 25.95 -16.65 -8.60
CA ALA A 121 27.09 -15.75 -8.73
C ALA A 121 28.04 -15.83 -7.52
N LEU A 122 27.47 -16.06 -6.33
CA LEU A 122 28.20 -16.21 -5.08
C LEU A 122 29.04 -17.49 -5.07
N GLU A 123 28.50 -18.61 -5.56
CA GLU A 123 29.26 -19.87 -5.73
C GLU A 123 30.46 -19.72 -6.68
N ARG A 124 30.37 -18.80 -7.64
CA ARG A 124 31.43 -18.54 -8.64
C ARG A 124 32.42 -17.46 -8.20
N GLY A 125 32.22 -16.85 -7.03
CA GLY A 125 33.04 -15.73 -6.57
C GLY A 125 32.90 -14.45 -7.42
N ASP A 126 31.81 -14.30 -8.18
CA ASP A 126 31.57 -13.13 -9.04
C ASP A 126 30.88 -12.02 -8.23
N GLU A 127 31.67 -11.18 -7.57
CA GLU A 127 31.19 -10.03 -6.79
C GLU A 127 30.30 -9.07 -7.60
N ARG A 128 30.63 -8.88 -8.89
CA ARG A 128 29.85 -8.02 -9.78
C ARG A 128 28.50 -8.65 -10.08
N GLY A 129 28.47 -9.96 -10.31
CA GLY A 129 27.25 -10.74 -10.47
C GLY A 129 26.34 -10.65 -9.24
N ILE A 130 26.90 -10.74 -8.03
CA ILE A 130 26.14 -10.57 -6.78
C ILE A 130 25.52 -9.17 -6.71
N TYR A 131 26.31 -8.11 -6.91
CA TYR A 131 25.81 -6.74 -6.84
C TYR A 131 24.70 -6.47 -7.86
N LEU A 132 24.87 -6.92 -9.10
CA LEU A 132 23.88 -6.70 -10.15
C LEU A 132 22.56 -7.42 -9.84
N ASN A 133 22.62 -8.67 -9.37
CA ASN A 133 21.43 -9.49 -9.11
C ASN A 133 20.75 -9.19 -7.76
N SER A 134 21.47 -8.60 -6.81
CA SER A 134 20.89 -8.22 -5.50
C SER A 134 20.43 -6.76 -5.44
N ALA A 135 21.07 -5.85 -6.18
CA ALA A 135 20.79 -4.42 -6.08
C ALA A 135 20.18 -3.82 -7.36
N ILE A 136 20.70 -4.12 -8.54
CA ILE A 136 20.33 -3.37 -9.76
C ILE A 136 19.11 -3.99 -10.45
N TRP A 137 19.18 -5.27 -10.80
CA TRP A 137 18.11 -5.94 -11.54
C TRP A 137 16.78 -6.03 -10.78
N PRO A 138 16.76 -6.38 -9.48
CA PRO A 138 15.54 -6.33 -8.68
C PRO A 138 14.88 -4.95 -8.70
N GLN A 139 15.67 -3.89 -8.58
CA GLN A 139 15.17 -2.52 -8.58
C GLN A 139 14.62 -2.10 -9.93
N ALA A 140 15.26 -2.50 -11.03
CA ALA A 140 14.74 -2.26 -12.38
C ALA A 140 13.38 -2.96 -12.58
N THR A 141 13.25 -4.24 -12.17
CA THR A 141 11.97 -4.94 -12.25
C THR A 141 10.90 -4.33 -11.36
N ASN A 142 11.26 -3.91 -10.15
CA ASN A 142 10.35 -3.23 -9.22
C ASN A 142 9.89 -1.87 -9.77
N PHE A 143 10.80 -1.11 -10.39
CA PHE A 143 10.45 0.13 -11.07
C PHE A 143 9.41 -0.10 -12.15
N ILE A 144 9.63 -1.06 -13.05
CA ILE A 144 8.69 -1.36 -14.14
C ILE A 144 7.34 -1.80 -13.57
N LEU A 145 7.34 -2.74 -12.61
CA LEU A 145 6.11 -3.28 -12.01
C LEU A 145 5.28 -2.27 -11.23
N ARG A 146 5.90 -1.23 -10.68
CA ARG A 146 5.16 -0.18 -9.95
C ARG A 146 4.85 1.02 -10.84
N PHE A 147 5.81 1.45 -11.66
CA PHE A 147 5.67 2.61 -12.53
C PHE A 147 4.66 2.35 -13.63
N VAL A 148 4.81 1.26 -14.40
CA VAL A 148 4.01 1.04 -15.61
C VAL A 148 2.52 0.87 -15.29
N PRO A 149 2.11 -0.01 -14.35
CA PRO A 149 0.69 -0.15 -14.02
C PRO A 149 0.10 1.11 -13.41
N THR A 150 0.85 1.82 -12.55
CA THR A 150 0.40 3.10 -11.98
C THR A 150 0.23 4.17 -13.06
N PHE A 151 1.19 4.26 -13.98
CA PHE A 151 1.14 5.22 -15.08
C PHE A 151 -0.05 4.95 -15.98
N ILE A 152 -0.26 3.69 -16.38
CA ILE A 152 -1.42 3.29 -17.20
C ILE A 152 -2.71 3.60 -16.44
N ALA A 153 -2.83 3.18 -15.18
CA ALA A 153 -4.03 3.38 -14.38
C ALA A 153 -4.39 4.86 -14.21
N VAL A 154 -3.41 5.73 -13.96
CA VAL A 154 -3.68 7.17 -13.78
C VAL A 154 -3.88 7.87 -15.13
N TYR A 155 -3.03 7.62 -16.14
CA TYR A 155 -3.11 8.29 -17.43
C TYR A 155 -4.39 7.93 -18.20
N PHE A 156 -4.72 6.64 -18.28
CA PHE A 156 -5.95 6.19 -18.92
C PHE A 156 -7.15 6.27 -17.98
N GLY A 157 -6.97 6.11 -16.67
CA GLY A 157 -8.08 6.29 -15.73
C GLY A 157 -8.54 7.75 -15.67
N ALA A 158 -7.63 8.72 -15.70
CA ALA A 158 -7.98 10.14 -15.60
C ALA A 158 -9.03 10.59 -16.63
N GLN A 159 -8.92 10.13 -17.87
CA GLN A 159 -9.84 10.53 -18.95
C GLN A 159 -11.22 9.86 -18.85
N TYR A 160 -11.33 8.69 -18.21
CA TYR A 160 -12.58 7.93 -18.14
C TYR A 160 -13.23 7.94 -16.75
N ILE A 161 -12.48 8.26 -15.69
CA ILE A 161 -12.94 8.06 -14.32
C ILE A 161 -14.20 8.88 -14.02
N SER A 162 -14.26 10.14 -14.44
CA SER A 162 -15.44 10.99 -14.20
C SER A 162 -16.67 10.43 -14.93
N GLY A 163 -16.53 10.07 -16.22
CA GLY A 163 -17.62 9.49 -17.01
C GLY A 163 -18.09 8.13 -16.50
N ILE A 164 -17.17 7.27 -16.05
CA ILE A 164 -17.52 6.01 -15.39
C ILE A 164 -18.31 6.30 -14.11
N MET A 165 -17.83 7.21 -13.27
CA MET A 165 -18.53 7.55 -12.02
C MET A 165 -19.90 8.18 -12.27
N ASP A 166 -20.06 8.97 -13.34
CA ASP A 166 -21.34 9.56 -13.74
C ASP A 166 -22.32 8.53 -14.31
N SER A 167 -21.81 7.46 -14.92
CA SER A 167 -22.63 6.36 -15.44
C SER A 167 -23.14 5.40 -14.36
N LEU A 168 -22.59 5.46 -13.14
CA LEU A 168 -23.01 4.59 -12.05
C LEU A 168 -24.42 4.98 -11.54
N PRO A 169 -25.32 4.01 -11.30
CA PRO A 169 -26.60 4.27 -10.65
C PRO A 169 -26.41 4.91 -9.28
N ALA A 170 -27.34 5.80 -8.90
CA ALA A 170 -27.30 6.49 -7.60
C ALA A 170 -27.16 5.54 -6.40
N VAL A 171 -27.75 4.34 -6.50
CA VAL A 171 -27.61 3.29 -5.47
C VAL A 171 -26.16 2.90 -5.27
N VAL A 172 -25.38 2.70 -6.34
CA VAL A 172 -23.97 2.30 -6.26
C VAL A 172 -23.13 3.39 -5.60
N LEU A 173 -23.28 4.65 -6.03
CA LEU A 173 -22.59 5.79 -5.43
C LEU A 173 -22.99 5.97 -3.95
N SER A 174 -24.28 5.82 -3.62
CA SER A 174 -24.75 5.88 -2.23
C SER A 174 -24.17 4.75 -1.38
N THR A 175 -24.04 3.54 -1.92
CA THR A 175 -23.38 2.43 -1.22
C THR A 175 -21.90 2.71 -1.00
N MET A 176 -21.19 3.26 -1.99
CA MET A 176 -19.79 3.67 -1.82
C MET A 176 -19.65 4.75 -0.74
N ASN A 177 -20.57 5.70 -0.66
CA ASN A 177 -20.57 6.72 0.38
C ASN A 177 -20.75 6.13 1.78
N VAL A 178 -21.73 5.24 1.94
CA VAL A 178 -21.99 4.57 3.23
C VAL A 178 -20.81 3.68 3.63
N LEU A 179 -20.33 2.83 2.73
CA LEU A 179 -19.20 1.94 3.00
C LEU A 179 -17.91 2.73 3.24
N GLY A 180 -17.62 3.72 2.40
CA GLY A 180 -16.48 4.63 2.51
C GLY A 180 -16.45 5.39 3.83
N GLY A 181 -17.61 5.87 4.31
CA GLY A 181 -17.73 6.54 5.60
C GLY A 181 -17.56 5.61 6.81
N ILE A 182 -17.94 4.33 6.70
CA ILE A 182 -17.83 3.37 7.80
C ILE A 182 -16.44 2.71 7.86
N LEU A 183 -15.72 2.61 6.74
CA LEU A 183 -14.40 1.97 6.65
C LEU A 183 -13.37 2.46 7.67
N PRO A 184 -13.26 3.78 7.98
CA PRO A 184 -12.39 4.26 9.05
C PRO A 184 -12.71 3.65 10.42
N ALA A 185 -13.99 3.55 10.78
CA ALA A 185 -14.41 2.94 12.04
C ALA A 185 -14.05 1.44 12.08
N VAL A 186 -14.18 0.75 10.95
CA VAL A 186 -13.77 -0.65 10.81
C VAL A 186 -12.25 -0.81 10.99
N GLY A 187 -11.44 0.10 10.43
CA GLY A 187 -9.99 0.11 10.63
C GLY A 187 -9.59 0.20 12.11
N ILE A 188 -10.26 1.08 12.87
CA ILE A 188 -10.05 1.22 14.32
C ILE A 188 -10.52 -0.04 15.07
N ALA A 189 -11.65 -0.62 14.69
CA ALA A 189 -12.16 -1.85 15.31
C ALA A 189 -11.20 -3.04 15.11
N ILE A 190 -10.59 -3.16 13.92
CA ILE A 190 -9.59 -4.19 13.64
C ILE A 190 -8.35 -4.01 14.54
N LEU A 191 -7.91 -2.77 14.78
CA LEU A 191 -6.82 -2.48 15.71
C LEU A 191 -7.14 -2.93 17.13
N LEU A 192 -8.31 -2.56 17.64
CA LEU A 192 -8.74 -2.95 18.99
C LEU A 192 -8.78 -4.47 19.13
N LYS A 193 -9.28 -5.18 18.11
CA LYS A 193 -9.28 -6.64 18.07
C LYS A 193 -7.87 -7.22 18.09
N GLN A 194 -6.94 -6.67 17.31
CA GLN A 194 -5.54 -7.12 17.29
C GLN A 194 -4.85 -6.91 18.64
N ILE A 195 -5.10 -5.79 19.31
CA ILE A 195 -4.58 -5.51 20.66
C ILE A 195 -5.14 -6.52 21.66
N HIS A 196 -6.47 -6.75 21.64
CA HIS A 196 -7.12 -7.68 22.55
C HIS A 196 -6.60 -9.12 22.40
N GLN A 197 -6.42 -9.61 21.16
CA GLN A 197 -5.87 -10.95 20.92
C GLN A 197 -4.44 -11.10 21.45
N ARG A 198 -3.61 -10.05 21.35
CA ARG A 198 -2.25 -10.05 21.90
C ARG A 198 -2.26 -10.09 23.43
N LEU A 199 -3.14 -9.34 24.08
CA LEU A 199 -3.28 -9.35 25.55
C LEU A 199 -3.65 -10.73 26.08
N GLN A 200 -4.62 -11.41 25.46
CA GLN A 200 -5.00 -12.77 25.85
C GLN A 200 -3.83 -13.77 25.75
N HIS A 201 -2.97 -13.66 24.73
CA HIS A 201 -1.78 -14.51 24.61
C HIS A 201 -0.76 -14.24 25.73
N VAL A 202 -0.55 -12.98 26.11
CA VAL A 202 0.35 -12.61 27.21
C VAL A 202 -0.21 -13.08 28.56
N ASP A 203 -1.51 -13.02 28.78
CA ASP A 203 -2.16 -13.51 30.00
C ASP A 203 -2.08 -15.04 30.12
N LEU A 204 -2.23 -15.77 29.01
CA LEU A 204 -2.00 -17.23 28.98
C LEU A 204 -0.55 -17.60 29.29
N LEU A 205 0.43 -16.88 28.74
CA LEU A 205 1.86 -17.14 28.98
C LEU A 205 2.27 -16.75 30.40
N SER A 206 1.76 -15.64 30.94
CA SER A 206 2.04 -15.21 32.32
C SER A 206 1.30 -16.07 33.36
N GLY A 207 0.12 -16.59 33.03
CA GLY A 207 -0.58 -17.62 33.81
C GLY A 207 0.19 -18.94 33.84
N GLY A 208 0.74 -19.38 32.70
CA GLY A 208 1.60 -20.57 32.61
C GLY A 208 2.94 -20.43 33.35
N LEU A 209 3.58 -19.25 33.30
CA LEU A 209 4.81 -18.95 34.03
C LEU A 209 4.60 -18.85 35.56
N ARG A 210 3.41 -18.43 36.01
CA ARG A 210 3.08 -18.44 37.44
C ARG A 210 2.89 -19.87 37.97
N LEU A 211 2.35 -20.78 37.18
CA LEU A 211 2.14 -22.18 37.60
C LEU A 211 3.46 -22.97 37.72
N HIS A 212 4.49 -22.63 36.94
CA HIS A 212 5.82 -23.27 37.02
C HIS A 212 6.72 -22.76 38.16
N ARG A 213 6.35 -21.66 38.84
CA ARG A 213 7.07 -21.17 40.04
C ARG A 213 6.52 -21.73 41.36
N PHE A 214 5.50 -22.58 41.30
CA PHE A 214 4.88 -23.23 42.46
C PHE A 214 4.92 -24.78 42.39
N SER A 215 5.78 -25.36 41.55
CA SER A 215 6.06 -26.80 41.48
C SER A 215 7.51 -27.10 41.80
#